data_AF-A0A7Y7NUY0-F1
#
_entry.id   AF-A0A7Y7NUY0-F1
#
_cell.length_a   1.000
_cell.length_b   1.000
_cell.length_c   1.000
_cell.angle_alpha   90.00
_cell.angle_beta   90.00
_cell.angle_gamma   90.00
#
_symmetry.space_group_name_H-M   'P 1'
#
loop_
_entity.id
_entity.type
_entity.pdbx_description
1 polymer ?
#
loop_
_entity_poly.entity_id
_entity_poly.type
_entity_poly.pdbx_seq_one_letter_code
_entity_poly.pdbx_strand_id
1 'polypeptide(L)'
;MKALVNLLLLIAFISIYSCAPLYAPNAINVPLFSEKGEIQANISGGRNGYDLMTAYSITDHLAVMLNGQYQNRTRENVNVSTKDYRQRTFGEAGFGYYMKLNEKTRFEAFGGGGLGNAASYVENGLTDVRANGEYSRFFIQPSIGKTSDIFDVAFSLRFGYVNLYNFNKEYQDLHFTPYTYLIEPMTTFRIGYKYVKFFIQVGASFHTEPHFYSSNIVPIVFNFGLNLNMGKYKKVEQPINLP
;
A
#
# COMPACT_ATOMS: atom_id res chain seq x y z
N MET A 1 -2.09 20.42 -25.82
CA MET A 1 -0.74 20.76 -25.32
C MET A 1 -0.76 21.52 -24.00
N LYS A 2 -1.47 22.66 -23.88
CA LYS A 2 -1.59 23.43 -22.62
C LYS A 2 -2.19 22.64 -21.45
N ALA A 3 -3.20 21.81 -21.69
CA ALA A 3 -3.79 20.94 -20.67
C ALA A 3 -2.83 19.86 -20.15
N LEU A 4 -1.95 19.33 -21.01
CA LEU A 4 -0.94 18.33 -20.64
C LEU A 4 0.16 18.96 -19.77
N VAL A 5 0.58 20.18 -20.11
CA VAL A 5 1.54 20.98 -19.34
C VAL A 5 0.97 21.35 -17.97
N ASN A 6 -0.31 21.79 -17.91
CA ASN A 6 -0.97 22.11 -16.65
C ASN A 6 -1.16 20.86 -15.75
N LEU A 7 -1.44 19.69 -16.34
CA LEU A 7 -1.51 18.43 -15.60
C LEU A 7 -0.13 18.00 -15.06
N LEU A 8 0.93 18.14 -15.86
CA LEU A 8 2.31 17.86 -15.43
C LEU A 8 2.76 18.82 -14.31
N LEU A 9 2.38 20.11 -14.39
CA LEU A 9 2.65 21.10 -13.35
C LEU A 9 1.87 20.81 -12.06
N LEU A 10 0.63 20.34 -12.16
CA LEU A 10 -0.17 19.93 -11.00
C LEU A 10 0.44 18.69 -10.31
N ILE A 11 0.90 17.70 -11.08
CA ILE A 11 1.61 16.50 -10.58
C ILE A 11 2.94 16.90 -9.92
N ALA A 12 3.67 17.84 -10.51
CA ALA A 12 4.91 18.38 -9.93
C ALA A 12 4.64 19.14 -8.62
N PHE A 13 3.53 19.88 -8.51
CA PHE A 13 3.18 20.65 -7.32
C PHE A 13 2.74 19.78 -6.12
N ILE A 14 2.20 18.58 -6.38
CA ILE A 14 1.86 17.60 -5.33
C ILE A 14 3.13 17.00 -4.67
N SER A 15 4.30 17.19 -5.28
CA SER A 15 5.56 16.54 -4.85
C SER A 15 6.29 17.25 -3.71
N ILE A 16 5.89 18.48 -3.30
CA ILE A 16 6.72 19.36 -2.46
C ILE A 16 6.31 19.49 -0.98
N TYR A 17 5.28 18.80 -0.49
CA TYR A 17 4.97 18.80 0.95
C TYR A 17 5.76 17.68 1.68
N SER A 18 6.76 18.07 2.48
CA SER A 18 7.64 17.16 3.24
C SER A 18 7.61 17.51 4.72
N CYS A 19 6.84 16.75 5.48
CA CYS A 19 7.14 16.49 6.89
C CYS A 19 7.12 14.98 7.11
N ALA A 20 7.76 14.52 8.19
CA ALA A 20 8.27 13.16 8.32
C ALA A 20 7.40 12.31 9.29
N PRO A 21 6.47 11.49 8.79
CA PRO A 21 5.69 10.60 9.65
C PRO A 21 6.49 9.34 9.97
N LEU A 22 6.44 8.79 11.18
CA LEU A 22 7.08 7.51 11.50
C LEU A 22 6.36 6.32 10.82
N TYR A 23 5.04 6.43 10.65
CA TYR A 23 4.23 5.52 9.86
C TYR A 23 4.19 5.95 8.37
N ALA A 24 4.24 5.01 7.44
CA ALA A 24 3.95 5.27 6.04
C ALA A 24 2.97 4.23 5.50
N PRO A 25 1.91 4.65 4.79
CA PRO A 25 0.97 3.70 4.19
C PRO A 25 1.65 2.94 3.04
N ASN A 26 1.52 1.61 3.05
CA ASN A 26 1.90 0.71 1.96
C ASN A 26 0.77 0.58 0.93
N ALA A 27 1.13 0.13 -0.28
CA ALA A 27 0.15 -0.26 -1.29
C ALA A 27 -0.86 -1.27 -0.74
N ILE A 28 -2.11 -1.13 -1.17
CA ILE A 28 -3.21 -2.05 -0.87
C ILE A 28 -3.16 -3.23 -1.87
N ASN A 29 -3.12 -4.46 -1.36
CA ASN A 29 -3.19 -5.67 -2.19
C ASN A 29 -4.66 -5.93 -2.58
N VAL A 30 -4.91 -6.03 -3.89
CA VAL A 30 -6.26 -6.22 -4.47
C VAL A 30 -6.23 -7.38 -5.48
N PRO A 31 -6.28 -8.65 -5.06
CA PRO A 31 -6.07 -9.78 -5.96
C PRO A 31 -7.08 -9.87 -7.12
N LEU A 32 -8.35 -9.54 -6.88
CA LEU A 32 -9.46 -9.70 -7.83
C LEU A 32 -9.61 -11.15 -8.33
N PHE A 33 -9.57 -12.11 -7.41
CA PHE A 33 -9.69 -13.53 -7.73
C PHE A 33 -11.06 -13.91 -8.33
N SER A 34 -11.09 -14.95 -9.15
CA SER A 34 -12.34 -15.52 -9.70
C SER A 34 -12.56 -16.97 -9.28
N GLU A 35 -11.50 -17.75 -9.21
CA GLU A 35 -11.54 -19.21 -9.03
C GLU A 35 -10.46 -19.68 -8.06
N LYS A 36 -10.68 -20.88 -7.49
CA LYS A 36 -9.69 -21.56 -6.67
C LYS A 36 -8.36 -21.74 -7.40
N GLY A 37 -7.25 -21.57 -6.68
CA GLY A 37 -5.91 -21.82 -7.18
C GLY A 37 -5.32 -20.68 -8.00
N GLU A 38 -6.01 -19.54 -8.11
CA GLU A 38 -5.42 -18.31 -8.62
C GLU A 38 -4.32 -17.79 -7.67
N ILE A 39 -3.23 -17.32 -8.26
CA ILE A 39 -2.11 -16.68 -7.56
C ILE A 39 -1.98 -15.27 -8.10
N GLN A 40 -1.82 -14.31 -7.20
CA GLN A 40 -1.48 -12.94 -7.53
C GLN A 40 -0.15 -12.58 -6.86
N ALA A 41 0.70 -11.88 -7.60
CA ALA A 41 1.90 -11.25 -7.06
C ALA A 41 2.03 -9.83 -7.62
N ASN A 42 2.59 -8.92 -6.85
CA ASN A 42 2.86 -7.56 -7.27
C ASN A 42 4.14 -7.07 -6.60
N ILE A 43 4.97 -6.39 -7.38
CA ILE A 43 6.08 -5.59 -6.89
C ILE A 43 5.84 -4.16 -7.34
N SER A 44 5.89 -3.22 -6.40
CA SER A 44 5.70 -1.81 -6.70
C SER A 44 6.63 -0.92 -5.89
N GLY A 45 6.85 0.29 -6.38
CA GLY A 45 7.63 1.32 -5.72
C GLY A 45 6.86 2.64 -5.74
N GLY A 46 7.12 3.46 -4.74
CA GLY A 46 6.47 4.76 -4.59
C GLY A 46 7.20 5.69 -3.65
N ARG A 47 6.49 6.74 -3.20
CA ARG A 47 7.03 7.69 -2.22
C ARG A 47 7.33 7.02 -0.88
N ASN A 48 6.71 5.89 -0.56
CA ASN A 48 6.81 5.25 0.75
C ASN A 48 7.75 4.04 0.80
N GLY A 49 8.44 3.74 -0.30
CA GLY A 49 9.36 2.60 -0.38
C GLY A 49 8.97 1.65 -1.50
N TYR A 50 9.34 0.38 -1.33
CA TYR A 50 8.99 -0.72 -2.19
C TYR A 50 8.02 -1.64 -1.47
N ASP A 51 6.98 -2.08 -2.17
CA ASP A 51 5.97 -2.99 -1.68
C ASP A 51 6.02 -4.29 -2.49
N LEU A 52 6.03 -5.43 -1.80
CA LEU A 52 5.80 -6.76 -2.33
C LEU A 52 4.45 -7.23 -1.82
N MET A 53 3.54 -7.60 -2.71
CA MET A 53 2.21 -8.09 -2.35
C MET A 53 1.98 -9.42 -3.02
N THR A 54 1.49 -10.41 -2.29
CA THR A 54 1.18 -11.74 -2.82
C THR A 54 -0.12 -12.24 -2.25
N ALA A 55 -0.86 -13.01 -3.02
CA ALA A 55 -2.10 -13.62 -2.57
C ALA A 55 -2.34 -14.96 -3.27
N TYR A 56 -3.13 -15.81 -2.62
CA TYR A 56 -3.51 -17.12 -3.13
C TYR A 56 -4.97 -17.42 -2.80
N SER A 57 -5.70 -17.90 -3.82
CA SER A 57 -7.07 -18.39 -3.69
C SER A 57 -7.08 -19.85 -3.22
N ILE A 58 -7.51 -20.07 -1.98
CA ILE A 58 -7.56 -21.40 -1.33
C ILE A 58 -8.80 -22.18 -1.80
N THR A 59 -9.93 -21.49 -1.93
CA THR A 59 -11.22 -22.02 -2.41
C THR A 59 -11.84 -21.03 -3.40
N ASP A 60 -13.00 -21.34 -3.98
CA ASP A 60 -13.69 -20.39 -4.88
C ASP A 60 -14.19 -19.11 -4.21
N HIS A 61 -14.02 -18.99 -2.88
CA HIS A 61 -14.41 -17.82 -2.11
C HIS A 61 -13.39 -17.36 -1.07
N LEU A 62 -12.43 -18.20 -0.68
CA LEU A 62 -11.51 -17.91 0.42
C LEU A 62 -10.09 -17.75 -0.12
N ALA A 63 -9.42 -16.71 0.38
CA ALA A 63 -8.07 -16.37 -0.04
C ALA A 63 -7.21 -15.92 1.13
N VAL A 64 -5.90 -16.02 0.95
CA VAL A 64 -4.90 -15.47 1.87
C VAL A 64 -4.00 -14.50 1.12
N MET A 65 -3.40 -13.59 1.86
CA MET A 65 -2.39 -12.69 1.34
C MET A 65 -1.23 -12.51 2.31
N LEU A 66 -0.07 -12.20 1.73
CA LEU A 66 1.15 -11.85 2.43
C LEU A 66 1.76 -10.65 1.72
N ASN A 67 1.97 -9.57 2.46
CA ASN A 67 2.55 -8.33 1.94
C ASN A 67 3.78 -7.94 2.77
N GLY A 68 4.74 -7.31 2.11
CA GLY A 68 5.93 -6.74 2.72
C GLY A 68 6.21 -5.35 2.16
N GLN A 69 6.75 -4.48 2.99
CA GLN A 69 7.22 -3.15 2.60
C GLN A 69 8.63 -2.94 3.13
N TYR A 70 9.46 -2.33 2.30
CA TYR A 70 10.80 -1.88 2.69
C TYR A 70 11.07 -0.45 2.21
N GLN A 71 11.60 0.37 3.09
CA GLN A 71 12.05 1.72 2.79
C GLN A 71 13.43 1.94 3.39
N ASN A 72 14.35 2.45 2.59
CA ASN A 72 15.61 3.00 3.06
C ASN A 72 15.87 4.28 2.26
N ARG A 73 15.95 5.41 2.96
CA ARG A 73 16.16 6.73 2.35
C ARG A 73 17.14 7.53 3.16
N THR A 74 18.13 8.06 2.46
CA THR A 74 19.03 9.08 2.96
C THR A 74 18.81 10.33 2.12
N ARG A 75 18.55 11.46 2.78
CA ARG A 75 18.48 12.78 2.15
C ARG A 75 19.51 13.68 2.81
N GLU A 76 20.41 14.21 1.99
CA GLU A 76 21.34 15.26 2.40
C GLU A 76 20.86 16.58 1.82
N ASN A 77 20.56 17.57 2.68
CA ASN A 77 20.28 18.92 2.25
C ASN A 77 21.54 19.78 2.41
N VAL A 78 22.25 19.98 1.31
CA VAL A 78 23.53 20.72 1.26
C VAL A 78 23.37 22.19 1.69
N ASN A 79 22.19 22.79 1.50
CA ASN A 79 21.94 24.19 1.83
C ASN A 79 21.76 24.47 3.33
N VAL A 80 21.52 23.45 4.17
CA VAL A 80 21.22 23.61 5.61
C VAL A 80 22.05 22.65 6.48
N SER A 81 23.01 21.92 5.90
CA SER A 81 23.80 20.88 6.59
C SER A 81 22.93 19.87 7.35
N THR A 82 21.77 19.51 6.77
CA THR A 82 20.82 18.57 7.37
C THR A 82 20.95 17.19 6.73
N LYS A 83 21.13 16.16 7.56
CA LYS A 83 21.05 14.75 7.13
C LYS A 83 19.79 14.11 7.71
N ASP A 84 18.96 13.57 6.83
CA ASP A 84 17.72 12.86 7.17
C ASP A 84 17.81 11.42 6.68
N TYR A 85 17.87 10.48 7.62
CA TYR A 85 17.93 9.05 7.37
C TYR A 85 16.64 8.39 7.86
N ARG A 86 16.07 7.53 7.01
CA ARG A 86 14.82 6.82 7.28
C ARG A 86 14.90 5.38 6.83
N GLN A 87 14.63 4.47 7.76
CA GLN A 87 14.53 3.05 7.49
C GLN A 87 13.20 2.50 8.01
N ARG A 88 12.50 1.73 7.18
CA ARG A 88 11.25 1.06 7.57
C ARG A 88 11.19 -0.32 6.95
N THR A 89 10.72 -1.26 7.75
CA THR A 89 10.39 -2.62 7.28
C THR A 89 9.07 -3.00 7.89
N PHE A 90 8.16 -3.55 7.09
CA PHE A 90 6.84 -3.96 7.55
C PHE A 90 6.42 -5.23 6.82
N GLY A 91 5.77 -6.14 7.54
CA GLY A 91 5.17 -7.35 6.97
C GLY A 91 3.79 -7.55 7.53
N GLU A 92 2.84 -7.97 6.68
CA GLU A 92 1.48 -8.30 7.09
C GLU A 92 0.96 -9.53 6.37
N ALA A 93 0.06 -10.24 7.04
CA ALA A 93 -0.69 -11.34 6.47
C ALA A 93 -2.18 -11.10 6.68
N GLY A 94 -2.99 -11.66 5.78
CA GLY A 94 -4.43 -11.53 5.86
C GLY A 94 -5.16 -12.73 5.27
N PHE A 95 -6.42 -12.84 5.65
CA PHE A 95 -7.38 -13.78 5.12
C PHE A 95 -8.59 -13.01 4.59
N GLY A 96 -9.20 -13.50 3.52
CA GLY A 96 -10.28 -12.77 2.88
C GLY A 96 -11.30 -13.66 2.21
N TYR A 97 -12.46 -13.07 2.00
CA TYR A 97 -13.55 -13.63 1.23
C TYR A 97 -13.67 -12.87 -0.09
N TYR A 98 -13.88 -13.58 -1.20
CA TYR A 98 -14.11 -12.98 -2.51
C TYR A 98 -15.28 -13.61 -3.24
N MET A 99 -15.90 -12.83 -4.13
CA MET A 99 -17.03 -13.25 -4.94
C MET A 99 -16.95 -12.69 -6.35
N LYS A 100 -17.36 -13.52 -7.31
CA LYS A 100 -17.59 -13.15 -8.69
C LYS A 100 -19.03 -12.63 -8.83
N LEU A 101 -19.21 -11.32 -8.88
CA LEU A 101 -20.53 -10.70 -9.01
C LEU A 101 -21.12 -10.85 -10.42
N ASN A 102 -20.26 -10.81 -11.44
CA ASN A 102 -20.58 -11.13 -12.83
C ASN A 102 -19.29 -11.50 -13.57
N GLU A 103 -19.31 -11.63 -14.90
CA GLU A 103 -18.14 -11.99 -15.70
C GLU A 103 -16.91 -11.12 -15.40
N LYS A 104 -17.10 -9.81 -15.26
CA LYS A 104 -16.01 -8.81 -15.14
C LYS A 104 -15.86 -8.23 -13.75
N THR A 105 -16.90 -8.22 -12.92
CA THR A 105 -16.88 -7.60 -11.60
C THR A 105 -16.51 -8.61 -10.51
N ARG A 106 -15.63 -8.20 -9.60
CA ARG A 106 -15.26 -8.91 -8.39
C ARG A 106 -15.49 -8.02 -7.17
N PHE A 107 -15.89 -8.65 -6.08
CA PHE A 107 -15.87 -8.06 -4.76
C PHE A 107 -15.00 -8.93 -3.87
N GLU A 108 -14.20 -8.31 -3.01
CA GLU A 108 -13.37 -9.01 -2.04
C GLU A 108 -13.28 -8.20 -0.75
N ALA A 109 -13.19 -8.88 0.38
CA ALA A 109 -12.98 -8.28 1.68
C ALA A 109 -11.89 -9.07 2.40
N PHE A 110 -10.76 -8.41 2.68
CA PHE A 110 -9.65 -8.99 3.42
C PHE A 110 -9.56 -8.37 4.81
N GLY A 111 -9.22 -9.17 5.80
CA GLY A 111 -8.83 -8.73 7.14
C GLY A 111 -7.51 -9.35 7.53
N GLY A 112 -6.74 -8.66 8.37
CA GLY A 112 -5.43 -9.17 8.76
C GLY A 112 -4.68 -8.25 9.69
N GLY A 113 -3.40 -8.54 9.85
CA GLY A 113 -2.50 -7.73 10.65
C GLY A 113 -1.03 -7.95 10.32
N GLY A 114 -0.20 -7.07 10.84
CA GLY A 114 1.21 -7.02 10.56
C GLY A 114 2.02 -6.29 11.60
N LEU A 115 3.34 -6.46 11.50
CA LEU A 115 4.33 -5.87 12.38
C LEU A 115 5.36 -5.10 11.54
N GLY A 116 5.86 -4.00 12.08
CA GLY A 116 6.87 -3.19 11.43
C GLY A 116 7.80 -2.50 12.41
N ASN A 117 8.94 -2.11 11.86
CA ASN A 117 9.97 -1.34 12.53
C ASN A 117 10.19 -0.06 11.74
N ALA A 118 10.30 1.06 12.45
CA ALA A 118 10.60 2.35 11.86
C ALA A 118 11.71 3.05 12.64
N ALA A 119 12.72 3.51 11.91
CA ALA A 119 13.83 4.28 12.41
C ALA A 119 13.93 5.58 11.62
N SER A 120 14.08 6.69 12.33
CA SER A 120 14.31 8.02 11.78
C SER A 120 15.44 8.70 12.52
N TYR A 121 16.34 9.31 11.75
CA TYR A 121 17.46 10.10 12.25
C TYR A 121 17.49 11.42 11.51
N VAL A 122 17.45 12.53 12.26
CA VAL A 122 17.56 13.89 11.71
C VAL A 122 18.70 14.58 12.43
N GLU A 123 19.73 14.95 11.67
CA GLU A 123 20.88 15.74 12.12
C GLU A 123 20.76 17.13 11.50
N ASN A 124 20.68 18.16 12.35
CA ASN A 124 20.53 19.55 11.94
C ASN A 124 21.65 20.44 12.50
N GLY A 125 22.92 20.02 12.45
CA GLY A 125 24.12 20.81 12.83
C GLY A 125 24.20 21.35 14.27
N LEU A 126 23.11 21.27 15.03
CA LEU A 126 22.87 21.80 16.37
C LEU A 126 22.29 20.73 17.31
N THR A 127 21.52 19.78 16.77
CA THR A 127 20.91 18.66 17.51
C THR A 127 20.78 17.43 16.61
N ASP A 128 21.02 16.27 17.20
CA ASP A 128 20.70 14.97 16.62
C ASP A 128 19.39 14.48 17.23
N VAL A 129 18.41 14.14 16.41
CA VAL A 129 17.14 13.56 16.88
C VAL A 129 17.02 12.15 16.34
N ARG A 130 17.04 11.18 17.25
CA ARG A 130 16.79 9.77 16.96
C ARG A 130 15.39 9.36 17.42
N ALA A 131 14.65 8.72 16.54
CA ALA A 131 13.37 8.11 16.87
C ALA A 131 13.32 6.71 16.28
N ASN A 132 13.21 5.71 17.16
CA ASN A 132 13.05 4.32 16.78
C ASN A 132 11.80 3.78 17.46
N GLY A 133 11.03 2.98 16.74
CA GLY A 133 9.86 2.33 17.30
C GLY A 133 9.40 1.15 16.46
N GLU A 134 8.66 0.29 17.13
CA GLU A 134 7.93 -0.80 16.52
C GLU A 134 6.46 -0.42 16.40
N TYR A 135 5.77 -1.01 15.43
CA TYR A 135 4.34 -0.87 15.32
C TYR A 135 3.66 -2.14 14.87
N SER A 136 2.44 -2.32 15.35
CA SER A 136 1.50 -3.32 14.85
C SER A 136 0.37 -2.64 14.10
N ARG A 137 -0.14 -3.28 13.06
CA ARG A 137 -1.34 -2.85 12.35
C ARG A 137 -2.35 -3.99 12.27
N PHE A 138 -3.61 -3.68 12.49
CA PHE A 138 -4.75 -4.52 12.10
C PHE A 138 -5.56 -3.80 11.03
N PHE A 139 -6.17 -4.54 10.11
CA PHE A 139 -6.97 -3.93 9.06
C PHE A 139 -8.18 -4.78 8.63
N ILE A 140 -9.16 -4.09 8.06
CA ILE A 140 -10.23 -4.65 7.24
C ILE A 140 -10.28 -3.84 5.94
N GLN A 141 -10.42 -4.52 4.82
CA GLN A 141 -10.25 -3.95 3.49
C GLN A 141 -11.26 -4.52 2.49
N PRO A 142 -12.49 -3.99 2.44
CA PRO A 142 -13.39 -4.21 1.31
C PRO A 142 -12.85 -3.57 0.03
N SER A 143 -13.03 -4.27 -1.08
CA SER A 143 -12.66 -3.83 -2.42
C SER A 143 -13.71 -4.30 -3.43
N ILE A 144 -13.96 -3.45 -4.43
CA ILE A 144 -14.78 -3.79 -5.58
C ILE A 144 -14.02 -3.39 -6.85
N GLY A 145 -13.98 -4.28 -7.83
CA GLY A 145 -13.23 -4.02 -9.05
C GLY A 145 -13.79 -4.71 -10.27
N LYS A 146 -13.40 -4.20 -11.43
CA LYS A 146 -13.58 -4.85 -12.73
C LYS A 146 -12.25 -5.40 -13.19
N THR A 147 -12.27 -6.62 -13.70
CA THR A 147 -11.11 -7.30 -14.25
C THR A 147 -11.39 -7.82 -15.66
N SER A 148 -10.36 -7.77 -16.50
CA SER A 148 -10.39 -8.28 -17.87
C SER A 148 -9.02 -8.80 -18.29
N ASP A 149 -8.86 -9.25 -19.53
CA ASP A 149 -7.56 -9.65 -20.08
C ASP A 149 -6.59 -8.47 -20.20
N ILE A 150 -7.10 -7.26 -20.47
CA ILE A 150 -6.27 -6.09 -20.82
C ILE A 150 -6.16 -5.11 -19.65
N PHE A 151 -7.27 -4.86 -18.96
CA PHE A 151 -7.37 -3.81 -17.97
C PHE A 151 -8.09 -4.26 -16.71
N ASP A 152 -7.58 -3.86 -15.55
CA ASP A 152 -8.27 -3.95 -14.27
C ASP A 152 -8.39 -2.57 -13.64
N VAL A 153 -9.52 -2.33 -12.98
CA VAL A 153 -9.73 -1.17 -12.12
C VAL A 153 -10.43 -1.62 -10.86
N ALA A 154 -9.97 -1.17 -9.71
CA ALA A 154 -10.60 -1.49 -8.43
C ALA A 154 -10.54 -0.32 -7.48
N PHE A 155 -11.61 -0.16 -6.71
CA PHE A 155 -11.68 0.74 -5.58
C PHE A 155 -11.61 -0.08 -4.30
N SER A 156 -10.77 0.35 -3.36
CA SER A 156 -10.53 -0.30 -2.09
C SER A 156 -10.61 0.72 -0.97
N LEU A 157 -11.15 0.31 0.17
CA LEU A 157 -11.16 1.11 1.38
C LEU A 157 -10.54 0.29 2.49
N ARG A 158 -9.37 0.69 3.00
CA ARG A 158 -8.76 0.03 4.16
C ARG A 158 -9.06 0.81 5.42
N PHE A 159 -9.69 0.15 6.37
CA PHE A 159 -9.80 0.60 7.75
C PHE A 159 -8.66 -0.04 8.54
N GLY A 160 -7.85 0.78 9.19
CA GLY A 160 -6.69 0.31 9.94
C GLY A 160 -6.73 0.75 11.40
N TYR A 161 -6.13 -0.04 12.27
CA TYR A 161 -5.72 0.37 13.61
C TYR A 161 -4.21 0.16 13.72
N VAL A 162 -3.48 1.22 14.05
CA VAL A 162 -2.03 1.16 14.22
C VAL A 162 -1.70 1.46 15.67
N ASN A 163 -0.82 0.66 16.26
CA ASN A 163 -0.32 0.84 17.61
C ASN A 163 1.21 0.81 17.60
N LEU A 164 1.82 1.89 18.07
CA LEU A 164 3.25 2.08 18.27
C LEU A 164 3.64 1.59 19.66
N TYR A 165 4.71 0.81 19.72
CA TYR A 165 5.26 0.30 20.98
C TYR A 165 6.80 0.26 20.91
N ASN A 166 7.46 0.05 22.05
CA ASN A 166 8.93 0.11 22.16
C ASN A 166 9.53 1.41 21.58
N PHE A 167 8.81 2.52 21.73
CA PHE A 167 9.19 3.79 21.14
C PHE A 167 10.23 4.50 22.04
N ASN A 168 11.44 4.64 21.52
CA ASN A 168 12.52 5.37 22.18
C ASN A 168 12.74 6.70 21.46
N LYS A 169 12.55 7.81 22.19
CA LYS A 169 12.78 9.17 21.71
C LYS A 169 13.63 9.93 22.72
N GLU A 170 14.63 10.64 22.20
CA GLU A 170 15.60 11.40 23.00
C GLU A 170 14.99 12.64 23.69
N TYR A 171 13.80 13.10 23.25
CA TYR A 171 13.05 14.20 23.85
C TYR A 171 11.56 13.84 24.00
N GLN A 172 11.08 13.74 25.24
CA GLN A 172 9.67 13.45 25.56
C GLN A 172 8.79 14.67 25.27
N ASP A 173 7.91 14.56 24.27
CA ASP A 173 6.74 15.43 24.17
C ASP A 173 5.68 14.93 25.17
N LEU A 174 5.12 15.84 25.96
CA LEU A 174 4.13 15.54 27.01
C LEU A 174 2.75 15.07 26.49
N HIS A 175 2.54 15.01 25.16
CA HIS A 175 1.27 14.63 24.53
C HIS A 175 1.48 13.67 23.35
N PHE A 176 1.93 12.45 23.65
CA PHE A 176 2.08 11.37 22.67
C PHE A 176 0.94 10.35 22.80
N THR A 177 0.20 10.12 21.72
CA THR A 177 -0.77 9.02 21.63
C THR A 177 -0.14 7.88 20.82
N PRO A 178 0.04 6.67 21.39
CA PRO A 178 0.73 5.57 20.72
C PRO A 178 -0.12 4.87 19.67
N TYR A 179 -1.40 5.22 19.52
CA TYR A 179 -2.29 4.55 18.58
C TYR A 179 -3.04 5.54 17.68
N THR A 180 -3.52 5.05 16.54
CA THR A 180 -4.40 5.81 15.64
C THR A 180 -5.27 4.88 14.80
N TYR A 181 -6.44 5.38 14.39
CA TYR A 181 -7.26 4.71 13.38
C TYR A 181 -6.99 5.32 12.02
N LEU A 182 -6.97 4.48 11.00
CA LEU A 182 -6.71 4.84 9.62
C LEU A 182 -7.92 4.58 8.73
N ILE A 183 -8.15 5.49 7.79
CA ILE A 183 -9.10 5.31 6.69
C ILE A 183 -8.35 5.61 5.40
N GLU A 184 -8.23 4.60 4.54
CA GLU A 184 -7.35 4.64 3.37
C GLU A 184 -8.12 4.26 2.10
N PRO A 185 -8.77 5.25 1.43
CA PRO A 185 -9.35 5.03 0.11
C PRO A 185 -8.25 4.95 -0.95
N MET A 186 -8.25 3.88 -1.75
CA MET A 186 -7.30 3.67 -2.85
C MET A 186 -8.03 3.23 -4.11
N THR A 187 -7.58 3.74 -5.26
CA THR A 187 -7.94 3.22 -6.57
C THR A 187 -6.74 2.54 -7.20
N THR A 188 -6.92 1.28 -7.60
CA THR A 188 -5.94 0.47 -8.32
C THR A 188 -6.29 0.42 -9.79
N PHE A 189 -5.30 0.66 -10.64
CA PHE A 189 -5.36 0.47 -12.08
C PHE A 189 -4.31 -0.55 -12.50
N ARG A 190 -4.68 -1.45 -13.40
CA ARG A 190 -3.73 -2.38 -14.03
C ARG A 190 -3.96 -2.41 -15.52
N ILE A 191 -2.90 -2.28 -16.31
CA ILE A 191 -2.96 -2.32 -17.76
C ILE A 191 -1.86 -3.23 -18.30
N GLY A 192 -2.21 -4.14 -19.20
CA GLY A 192 -1.27 -5.07 -19.80
C GLY A 192 -2.00 -6.18 -20.52
N TYR A 193 -1.48 -7.41 -20.42
CA TYR A 193 -2.10 -8.55 -21.09
C TYR A 193 -2.02 -9.81 -20.24
N LYS A 194 -3.20 -10.36 -19.95
CA LYS A 194 -3.42 -11.60 -19.18
C LYS A 194 -2.59 -11.63 -17.90
N TYR A 195 -1.51 -12.40 -17.92
CA TYR A 195 -0.72 -12.74 -16.75
C TYR A 195 0.16 -11.61 -16.24
N VAL A 196 0.48 -10.62 -17.08
CA VAL A 196 1.39 -9.52 -16.72
C VAL A 196 0.72 -8.19 -17.01
N LYS A 197 0.60 -7.35 -15.97
CA LYS A 197 0.04 -6.00 -16.09
C LYS A 197 0.90 -5.00 -15.34
N PHE A 198 1.10 -3.84 -15.94
CA PHE A 198 1.60 -2.67 -15.24
C PHE A 198 0.57 -2.25 -14.19
N PHE A 199 1.04 -1.92 -12.99
CA PHE A 199 0.23 -1.58 -11.83
C PHE A 199 0.43 -0.11 -11.47
N ILE A 200 -0.67 0.57 -11.16
CA ILE A 200 -0.70 1.93 -10.60
C ILE A 200 -1.71 1.92 -9.47
N GLN A 201 -1.38 2.55 -8.35
CA GLN A 201 -2.33 2.78 -7.27
C GLN A 201 -2.20 4.21 -6.75
N VAL A 202 -3.35 4.86 -6.60
CA VAL A 202 -3.45 6.23 -6.12
C VAL A 202 -4.51 6.28 -5.04
N GLY A 203 -4.27 7.00 -3.97
CA GLY A 203 -5.29 7.26 -2.97
C GLY A 203 -4.81 8.13 -1.85
N ALA A 204 -5.49 8.03 -0.71
CA ALA A 204 -5.17 8.82 0.46
C ALA A 204 -5.14 8.02 1.76
N SER A 205 -4.46 8.53 2.79
CA SER A 205 -4.43 7.98 4.13
C SER A 205 -4.81 9.05 5.15
N PHE A 206 -5.99 8.87 5.75
CA PHE A 206 -6.51 9.72 6.82
C PHE A 206 -6.32 9.03 8.16
N HIS A 207 -6.08 9.81 9.21
CA HIS A 207 -5.87 9.31 10.57
C HIS A 207 -6.69 10.15 11.56
N THR A 208 -7.14 9.53 12.65
CA THR A 208 -8.06 10.19 13.61
C THR A 208 -7.34 11.01 14.67
N GLU A 209 -6.07 10.70 14.94
CA GLU A 209 -5.35 11.23 16.09
C GLU A 209 -4.31 12.28 15.66
N PRO A 210 -4.53 13.57 15.96
CA PRO A 210 -3.62 14.65 15.57
C PRO A 210 -2.28 14.61 16.33
N HIS A 211 -2.24 13.97 17.50
CA HIS A 211 -1.03 13.81 18.33
C HIS A 211 -0.38 12.43 18.20
N PHE A 212 -0.80 11.63 17.21
CA PHE A 212 -0.04 10.45 16.80
C PHE A 212 1.29 10.96 16.24
N TYR A 213 2.43 10.43 16.71
CA TYR A 213 3.80 10.88 16.36
C TYR A 213 4.09 10.70 14.86
N SER A 214 3.46 11.57 14.07
CA SER A 214 3.23 11.41 12.65
C SER A 214 2.27 12.50 12.12
N SER A 215 2.22 13.71 12.70
CA SER A 215 1.28 14.79 12.31
C SER A 215 1.42 15.29 10.86
N ASN A 216 2.25 14.63 10.07
CA ASN A 216 2.43 14.86 8.65
C ASN A 216 2.48 13.55 7.86
N ILE A 217 1.51 12.65 8.09
CA ILE A 217 1.23 11.61 7.09
C ILE A 217 0.89 12.35 5.80
N VAL A 218 1.73 12.20 4.78
CA VAL A 218 1.40 12.68 3.44
C VAL A 218 0.12 11.97 3.06
N PRO A 219 -1.01 12.68 2.92
CA PRO A 219 -2.27 12.00 2.72
C PRO A 219 -2.20 11.21 1.43
N ILE A 220 -1.54 11.73 0.39
CA ILE A 220 -1.54 11.10 -0.93
C ILE A 220 -0.54 9.94 -1.02
N VAL A 221 -1.06 8.78 -1.40
CA VAL A 221 -0.30 7.56 -1.69
C VAL A 221 -0.26 7.37 -3.20
N PHE A 222 0.93 7.13 -3.73
CA PHE A 222 1.16 6.84 -5.14
C PHE A 222 2.18 5.72 -5.26
N ASN A 223 1.78 4.61 -5.89
CA ASN A 223 2.61 3.45 -6.15
C ASN A 223 2.46 3.02 -7.61
N PHE A 224 3.54 2.51 -8.19
CA PHE A 224 3.52 1.92 -9.53
C PHE A 224 4.45 0.71 -9.60
N GLY A 225 4.19 -0.22 -10.51
CA GLY A 225 4.95 -1.46 -10.55
C GLY A 225 4.42 -2.49 -11.53
N LEU A 226 4.67 -3.76 -11.23
CA LEU A 226 4.25 -4.89 -12.05
C LEU A 226 3.38 -5.84 -11.23
N ASN A 227 2.28 -6.27 -11.83
CA ASN A 227 1.38 -7.27 -11.29
C ASN A 227 1.40 -8.53 -12.17
N LEU A 228 1.51 -9.68 -11.51
CA LEU A 228 1.44 -10.99 -12.08
C LEU A 228 0.17 -11.68 -11.58
N ASN A 229 -0.62 -12.26 -12.49
CA ASN A 229 -1.77 -13.10 -12.15
C ASN A 229 -1.62 -14.45 -12.85
N MET A 230 -1.68 -15.54 -12.10
CA MET A 230 -1.62 -16.90 -12.61
C MET A 230 -2.90 -17.65 -12.25
N GLY A 231 -3.30 -18.63 -13.05
CA GLY A 231 -4.53 -19.41 -12.85
C GLY A 231 -5.82 -18.73 -13.35
N LYS A 232 -5.86 -17.40 -13.39
CA LYS A 232 -7.04 -16.60 -13.75
C LYS A 232 -7.59 -16.77 -15.17
N TYR A 233 -6.75 -17.25 -16.10
CA TYR A 233 -7.04 -17.33 -17.53
C TYR A 233 -7.01 -18.76 -18.08
N LYS A 234 -7.22 -19.77 -17.23
CA LYS A 234 -7.41 -21.14 -17.73
C LYS A 234 -8.67 -21.17 -18.58
N LYS A 235 -8.52 -21.35 -19.90
CA LYS A 235 -9.65 -21.64 -20.78
C LYS A 235 -10.26 -22.97 -20.33
N VAL A 236 -11.58 -22.99 -20.17
CA VAL A 236 -12.34 -24.24 -20.30
C VAL A 236 -12.18 -24.67 -21.75
N GLU A 237 -11.24 -25.58 -22.02
CA GLU A 237 -11.31 -26.42 -23.21
C GLU A 237 -12.54 -27.29 -23.05
N GLN A 238 -13.69 -26.84 -23.55
CA GLN A 238 -14.82 -27.74 -23.75
C GLN A 238 -14.38 -28.73 -24.85
N PRO A 239 -14.46 -30.05 -24.62
CA PRO A 239 -14.31 -30.99 -25.70
C PRO A 239 -15.41 -30.70 -26.72
N ILE A 240 -15.01 -30.46 -27.96
CA ILE A 240 -15.92 -30.34 -29.09
C ILE A 240 -16.57 -31.72 -29.25
N ASN A 241 -17.76 -31.91 -28.67
CA ASN A 241 -18.63 -33.01 -29.08
C ASN A 241 -19.15 -32.66 -30.48
N LEU A 242 -18.47 -33.18 -31.49
CA LEU A 242 -19.01 -33.28 -32.84
C LEU A 242 -20.20 -34.25 -32.83
N PRO A 243 -21.22 -34.01 -33.68
CA PRO A 243 -22.55 -34.61 -33.61
C PRO A 243 -22.57 -36.12 -33.82
#